data_AF-A0A9W8XQX5-F1
#
_entry.id   AF-A0A9W8XQX5-F1
#
_cell.length_a   1.000
_cell.length_b   1.000
_cell.length_c   1.000
_cell.angle_alpha   90.00
_cell.angle_beta   90.00
_cell.angle_gamma   90.00
#
_symmetry.space_group_name_H-M   'P 1'
#
loop_
_entity.id
_entity.type
_entity.pdbx_description
1 polymer ?
#
loop_
_entity_poly.entity_id
_entity_poly.type
_entity_poly.pdbx_seq_one_letter_code
_entity_poly.pdbx_strand_id
1 'polypeptide(L)'
;MTGYTSIVKAYVPDHQSGNRINFDSFLPVLYVIHDGERIKKANNYFVTDRSDPGSGPNYAWDASYVSKSPFNSEECFLQNNVSKSHYAKDVEQHGLDQSSNVKTTFMEFDLEPPTLNISASFFYDPTLYGSADRVSPHLQQKALWIWSNDTYNYTYLSTFGTCQPDGGNYQWGFSFIQLFIMNIMLLIWTLGILIMWYRAQSTMQKRGRVSVAGVHKAVVELAETMHKELDAEDFDLSLSTEAQIKQRTAAAKGGSIAYDAPLVDEKVPDASFTKWLKREKWWLIVTFVFIFATSVLMIIRPLSRIPRSIYRVHSNTFGPNRVTSTMSQSSTSENTTSTVPPPLTHMLETCIYVSSASRSAEWYSRIFNITPDFVNDRMASFPIPPTTLLLFTLGYTSADSDVPNRGRIAGHGPTPEVLNILSKSASSTLDPKSQALKQHFCFAVPNAEDVKKWEQHLSSEGVKILSTMDWERGGRSVYFEDLDGNVGEVASRGLWKHW
;
A
#
# COMPACT_ATOMS: atom_id res chain seq x y z
N MET A 1 -17.86 -3.50 -10.29
CA MET A 1 -17.96 -3.97 -8.90
C MET A 1 -16.77 -3.41 -8.15
N THR A 2 -17.00 -2.35 -7.37
CA THR A 2 -15.97 -1.55 -6.69
C THR A 2 -15.31 -2.36 -5.59
N GLY A 3 -13.99 -2.55 -5.67
CA GLY A 3 -13.16 -3.25 -4.67
C GLY A 3 -12.92 -2.46 -3.39
N TYR A 4 -13.88 -1.63 -2.96
CA TYR A 4 -13.75 -0.76 -1.80
C TYR A 4 -14.72 -1.21 -0.72
N THR A 5 -14.20 -1.85 0.32
CA THR A 5 -14.88 -1.96 1.61
C THR A 5 -14.36 -0.84 2.51
N SER A 6 -15.23 0.13 2.82
CA SER A 6 -14.92 1.14 3.83
C SER A 6 -14.79 0.47 5.19
N ILE A 7 -13.86 0.95 6.01
CA ILE A 7 -13.85 0.58 7.43
C ILE A 7 -15.05 1.27 8.06
N VAL A 8 -16.01 0.48 8.52
CA VAL A 8 -17.23 0.97 9.15
C VAL A 8 -17.03 0.96 10.67
N LYS A 9 -17.26 2.10 11.32
CA LYS A 9 -17.23 2.25 12.78
C LYS A 9 -18.63 2.58 13.30
N ALA A 10 -18.89 2.22 14.55
CA ALA A 10 -20.17 2.52 15.21
C ALA A 10 -20.13 3.93 15.81
N TYR A 11 -21.18 4.72 15.57
CA TYR A 11 -21.34 6.06 16.09
C TYR A 11 -22.70 6.21 16.78
N VAL A 12 -22.73 6.96 17.87
CA VAL A 12 -23.91 7.23 18.69
C VAL A 12 -24.06 8.74 18.84
N PRO A 13 -25.25 9.33 18.66
CA PRO A 13 -25.47 10.75 18.93
C PRO A 13 -25.36 11.05 20.43
N ASP A 14 -24.78 12.19 20.78
CA ASP A 14 -24.83 12.70 22.15
C ASP A 14 -26.25 13.20 22.50
N HIS A 15 -26.58 13.24 23.80
CA HIS A 15 -27.89 13.69 24.26
C HIS A 15 -28.15 15.18 24.02
N GLN A 16 -27.09 16.00 23.99
CA GLN A 16 -27.23 17.46 24.04
C GLN A 16 -27.21 18.11 22.64
N SER A 17 -26.30 17.70 21.77
CA SER A 17 -26.06 18.38 20.48
C SER A 17 -26.38 17.56 19.23
N GLY A 18 -26.70 16.27 19.36
CA GLY A 18 -26.84 15.32 18.26
C GLY A 18 -25.51 14.99 17.55
N ASN A 19 -24.36 15.39 18.11
CA ASN A 19 -23.04 15.10 17.59
C ASN A 19 -22.73 13.61 17.69
N ARG A 20 -22.15 13.06 16.62
CA ARG A 20 -21.85 11.63 16.50
C ARG A 20 -20.54 11.29 17.21
N ILE A 21 -20.65 10.59 18.32
CA ILE A 21 -19.54 10.08 19.11
C ILE A 21 -19.18 8.68 18.62
N ASN A 22 -17.90 8.41 18.41
CA ASN A 22 -17.45 7.04 18.12
C ASN A 22 -17.71 6.14 19.35
N PHE A 23 -18.33 4.98 19.14
CA PHE A 23 -18.65 4.03 20.19
C PHE A 23 -17.39 3.59 20.98
N ASP A 24 -16.22 3.53 20.33
CA ASP A 24 -14.95 3.18 20.98
C ASP A 24 -14.55 4.18 22.09
N SER A 25 -15.14 5.38 22.11
CA SER A 25 -14.87 6.41 23.12
C SER A 25 -15.76 6.28 24.37
N PHE A 26 -16.76 5.39 24.36
CA PHE A 26 -17.63 5.15 25.50
C PHE A 26 -16.96 4.18 26.48
N LEU A 27 -17.04 4.50 27.77
CA LEU A 27 -16.54 3.62 28.81
C LEU A 27 -17.71 2.79 29.37
N PRO A 28 -17.64 1.45 29.35
CA PRO A 28 -18.66 0.64 29.98
C PRO A 28 -18.60 0.81 31.50
N VAL A 29 -19.77 0.97 32.11
CA VAL A 29 -19.93 1.02 33.57
C VAL A 29 -20.09 -0.40 34.08
N LEU A 30 -19.20 -0.82 34.97
CA LEU A 30 -19.26 -2.12 35.62
C LEU A 30 -20.22 -2.08 36.82
N TYR A 31 -20.02 -1.07 37.68
CA TYR A 31 -20.79 -0.89 38.92
C TYR A 31 -21.17 0.58 39.13
N VAL A 32 -22.29 0.80 39.80
CA VAL A 32 -22.73 2.12 40.29
C VAL A 32 -22.86 2.04 41.79
N ILE A 33 -22.09 2.85 42.52
CA ILE A 33 -22.23 3.04 43.96
C ILE A 33 -23.18 4.21 44.16
N HIS A 34 -24.37 3.95 44.68
CA HIS A 34 -25.45 4.94 44.82
C HIS A 34 -25.33 5.82 46.06
N ASP A 35 -24.51 5.41 47.02
CA ASP A 35 -24.22 6.10 48.27
C ASP A 35 -22.73 6.42 48.42
N GLY A 36 -22.10 6.85 47.31
CA GLY A 36 -20.66 7.10 47.23
C GLY A 36 -20.12 8.16 48.20
N GLU A 37 -20.98 9.02 48.75
CA GLU A 37 -20.59 10.00 49.78
C GLU A 37 -19.99 9.32 51.03
N ARG A 38 -20.45 8.11 51.35
CA ARG A 38 -19.96 7.31 52.48
C ARG A 38 -18.51 6.88 52.34
N ILE A 39 -17.98 6.90 51.12
CA ILE A 39 -16.58 6.64 50.77
C ILE A 39 -15.90 7.89 50.17
N LYS A 40 -16.42 9.09 50.47
CA LYS A 40 -15.91 10.39 49.98
C LYS A 40 -15.88 10.52 48.44
N LYS A 41 -16.83 9.89 47.75
CA LYS A 41 -17.04 9.99 46.30
C LYS A 41 -18.35 10.72 45.99
N ALA A 42 -18.58 10.97 44.71
CA ALA A 42 -19.85 11.50 44.24
C ALA A 42 -21.00 10.56 44.64
N ASN A 43 -22.19 11.11 44.91
CA ASN A 43 -23.34 10.35 45.38
C ASN A 43 -23.61 9.10 44.52
N ASN A 44 -23.80 9.28 43.20
CA ASN A 44 -23.71 8.19 42.24
C ASN A 44 -22.30 8.15 41.65
N TYR A 45 -21.49 7.20 42.10
CA TYR A 45 -20.15 6.99 41.58
C TYR A 45 -20.12 5.82 40.59
N PHE A 46 -19.69 6.09 39.36
CA PHE A 46 -19.62 5.10 38.28
C PHE A 46 -18.23 4.46 38.22
N VAL A 47 -18.17 3.15 38.42
CA VAL A 47 -16.95 2.36 38.28
C VAL A 47 -16.88 1.84 36.84
N THR A 48 -15.99 2.41 36.03
CA THR A 48 -15.87 2.11 34.59
C THR A 48 -14.68 1.21 34.27
N ASP A 49 -14.76 0.37 33.24
CA ASP A 49 -13.61 -0.37 32.71
C ASP A 49 -12.73 0.54 31.83
N ARG A 50 -11.50 0.83 32.26
CA ARG A 50 -10.49 1.60 31.50
C ARG A 50 -9.40 0.71 30.88
N SER A 51 -9.64 -0.59 30.73
CA SER A 51 -8.75 -1.42 29.92
C SER A 51 -8.69 -0.91 28.47
N ASP A 52 -7.50 -0.95 27.87
CA ASP A 52 -7.16 -0.32 26.59
C ASP A 52 -8.19 -0.66 25.49
N PRO A 53 -8.67 0.31 24.66
CA PRO A 53 -9.66 0.05 23.63
C PRO A 53 -9.04 -0.78 22.50
N GLY A 54 -9.16 -2.10 22.60
CA GLY A 54 -8.59 -3.05 21.64
C GLY A 54 -8.16 -4.37 22.26
N SER A 55 -7.82 -4.38 23.54
CA SER A 55 -7.93 -5.59 24.35
C SER A 55 -9.39 -5.73 24.71
N GLY A 56 -10.13 -6.62 24.01
CA GLY A 56 -11.39 -7.11 24.59
C GLY A 56 -11.15 -7.48 26.06
N PRO A 57 -12.16 -7.36 26.94
CA PRO A 57 -11.97 -7.37 28.39
C PRO A 57 -11.11 -8.57 28.80
N ASN A 58 -9.83 -8.32 29.04
CA ASN A 58 -8.87 -9.35 29.44
C ASN A 58 -9.00 -9.47 30.95
N TYR A 59 -10.09 -10.08 31.39
CA TYR A 59 -10.22 -10.57 32.76
C TYR A 59 -9.36 -11.84 32.90
N ALA A 60 -8.04 -11.68 32.74
CA ALA A 60 -7.10 -12.67 33.20
C ALA A 60 -7.10 -12.58 34.73
N TRP A 61 -7.79 -13.53 35.35
CA TRP A 61 -8.03 -13.69 36.79
C TRP A 61 -6.81 -13.83 37.70
N ASP A 62 -5.63 -13.49 37.21
CA ASP A 62 -4.45 -13.61 38.01
C ASP A 62 -4.24 -12.33 38.83
N ALA A 63 -4.09 -12.48 40.14
CA ALA A 63 -3.61 -11.40 41.02
C ALA A 63 -2.26 -10.83 40.54
N SER A 64 -1.53 -11.55 39.68
CA SER A 64 -0.31 -11.10 39.02
C SER A 64 -0.51 -10.01 37.94
N TYR A 65 -1.74 -9.78 37.44
CA TYR A 65 -2.00 -8.72 36.45
C TYR A 65 -2.07 -7.32 37.07
N VAL A 66 -2.51 -7.21 38.34
CA VAL A 66 -2.50 -5.93 39.08
C VAL A 66 -1.07 -5.55 39.48
N SER A 67 -0.20 -6.53 39.74
CA SER A 67 1.22 -6.25 40.04
C SER A 67 2.08 -5.97 38.81
N LYS A 68 1.55 -6.17 37.59
CA LYS A 68 2.29 -5.96 36.33
C LYS A 68 1.65 -4.95 35.37
N SER A 69 0.46 -4.45 35.67
CA SER A 69 -0.14 -3.33 34.94
C SER A 69 0.50 -2.02 35.39
N PRO A 70 0.94 -1.14 34.47
CA PRO A 70 1.52 0.16 34.83
C PRO A 70 0.48 1.13 35.44
N PHE A 71 -0.78 0.71 35.58
CA PHE A 71 -1.90 1.55 36.02
C PHE A 71 -2.25 1.30 37.49
N ASN A 72 -1.48 1.92 38.39
CA ASN A 72 -1.85 2.16 39.80
C ASN A 72 -3.00 3.19 39.91
N SER A 73 -4.10 3.00 39.17
CA SER A 73 -5.23 3.92 39.22
C SER A 73 -6.23 3.49 40.30
N GLU A 74 -6.73 4.46 41.06
CA GLU A 74 -7.75 4.28 42.11
C GLU A 74 -8.99 3.51 41.58
N GLU A 75 -9.32 3.67 40.30
CA GLU A 75 -10.43 2.98 39.63
C GLU A 75 -10.20 1.48 39.49
N CYS A 76 -8.98 1.02 39.18
CA CYS A 76 -8.65 -0.41 39.14
C CYS A 76 -8.75 -1.06 40.53
N PHE A 77 -8.36 -0.33 41.58
CA PHE A 77 -8.54 -0.79 42.95
C PHE A 77 -10.02 -0.88 43.32
N LEU A 78 -10.83 0.12 42.95
CA LEU A 78 -12.28 0.11 43.16
C LEU A 78 -12.97 -1.04 42.43
N GLN A 79 -12.62 -1.30 41.16
CA GLN A 79 -13.12 -2.46 40.41
C GLN A 79 -12.77 -3.76 41.12
N ASN A 80 -11.49 -3.95 41.49
CA ASN A 80 -11.04 -5.15 42.17
C ASN A 80 -11.67 -5.30 43.56
N ASN A 81 -11.97 -4.21 44.26
CA ASN A 81 -12.63 -4.25 45.56
C ASN A 81 -14.12 -4.59 45.42
N VAL A 82 -14.81 -4.18 44.35
CA VAL A 82 -16.18 -4.66 44.12
C VAL A 82 -16.21 -6.10 43.61
N SER A 83 -15.23 -6.54 42.82
CA SER A 83 -15.20 -7.85 42.16
C SER A 83 -14.44 -8.99 42.88
N LYS A 84 -13.43 -8.70 43.73
CA LYS A 84 -12.62 -9.73 44.43
C LYS A 84 -12.91 -9.78 45.93
N SER A 85 -13.16 -11.02 46.37
CA SER A 85 -13.32 -11.49 47.75
C SER A 85 -12.21 -11.12 48.73
N HIS A 86 -10.98 -10.87 48.27
CA HIS A 86 -9.84 -10.75 49.18
C HIS A 86 -9.76 -9.41 49.93
N TYR A 87 -10.35 -8.33 49.39
CA TYR A 87 -10.37 -6.98 49.99
C TYR A 87 -11.77 -6.47 50.32
N ALA A 88 -12.84 -6.99 49.69
CA ALA A 88 -14.22 -6.72 50.09
C ALA A 88 -14.91 -7.99 50.60
N LYS A 89 -14.40 -8.53 51.72
CA LYS A 89 -15.04 -9.62 52.45
C LYS A 89 -16.53 -9.33 52.72
N ASP A 90 -16.88 -8.06 52.88
CA ASP A 90 -18.25 -7.64 53.16
C ASP A 90 -19.18 -7.73 51.95
N VAL A 91 -18.69 -7.47 50.72
CA VAL A 91 -19.50 -7.61 49.49
C VAL A 91 -19.75 -9.09 49.20
N GLU A 92 -18.77 -9.95 49.47
CA GLU A 92 -18.90 -11.42 49.36
C GLU A 92 -19.88 -12.00 50.40
N GLN A 93 -19.88 -11.46 51.63
CA GLN A 93 -20.71 -11.97 52.74
C GLN A 93 -22.12 -11.38 52.80
N HIS A 94 -22.29 -10.12 52.40
CA HIS A 94 -23.53 -9.36 52.58
C HIS A 94 -24.18 -8.89 51.27
N GLY A 95 -23.59 -9.23 50.12
CA GLY A 95 -24.13 -8.89 48.80
C GLY A 95 -23.89 -7.43 48.39
N LEU A 96 -24.33 -7.11 47.17
CA LEU A 96 -24.15 -5.80 46.54
C LEU A 96 -25.29 -4.81 46.88
N ASP A 97 -26.40 -5.30 47.45
CA ASP A 97 -27.70 -4.66 47.39
C ASP A 97 -28.20 -4.13 48.75
N GLN A 98 -27.37 -3.37 49.49
CA GLN A 98 -27.79 -2.67 50.74
C GLN A 98 -28.59 -3.53 51.76
N SER A 99 -28.55 -4.86 51.62
CA SER A 99 -29.57 -5.77 52.15
C SER A 99 -29.28 -6.22 53.57
N SER A 100 -28.07 -5.94 54.06
CA SER A 100 -27.61 -6.30 55.39
C SER A 100 -27.42 -5.07 56.28
N ASN A 101 -28.03 -5.10 57.46
CA ASN A 101 -27.93 -4.03 58.45
C ASN A 101 -26.76 -4.27 59.42
N VAL A 102 -25.57 -4.44 58.89
CA VAL A 102 -24.35 -4.77 59.65
C VAL A 102 -23.28 -3.72 59.36
N LYS A 103 -22.43 -3.45 60.36
CA LYS A 103 -21.27 -2.56 60.20
C LYS A 103 -20.25 -3.24 59.32
N THR A 104 -19.80 -2.57 58.27
CA THR A 104 -18.87 -3.11 57.28
C THR A 104 -17.68 -2.18 57.09
N THR A 105 -16.59 -2.68 56.52
CA THR A 105 -15.43 -1.90 56.10
C THR A 105 -15.23 -2.09 54.60
N PHE A 106 -15.37 -1.00 53.85
CA PHE A 106 -15.10 -0.98 52.41
C PHE A 106 -13.83 -0.20 52.14
N MET A 107 -12.79 -0.89 51.65
CA MET A 107 -11.43 -0.36 51.52
C MET A 107 -10.83 0.04 52.89
N GLU A 108 -10.62 1.33 53.14
CA GLU A 108 -10.16 1.90 54.41
C GLU A 108 -11.28 2.66 55.16
N PHE A 109 -12.53 2.57 54.69
CA PHE A 109 -13.67 3.26 55.27
C PHE A 109 -14.51 2.30 56.12
N ASP A 110 -14.66 2.63 57.40
CA ASP A 110 -15.63 1.97 58.28
C ASP A 110 -17.02 2.57 58.05
N LEU A 111 -17.96 1.72 57.67
CA LEU A 111 -19.30 2.06 57.26
C LEU A 111 -20.31 1.60 58.32
N GLU A 112 -21.00 2.57 58.93
CA GLU A 112 -22.15 2.26 59.79
C GLU A 112 -23.30 1.65 58.97
N PRO A 113 -24.11 0.72 59.53
CA PRO A 113 -25.20 0.05 58.80
C PRO A 113 -26.16 1.03 58.10
N PRO A 114 -26.76 0.67 56.94
CA PRO A 114 -26.66 -0.62 56.20
C PRO A 114 -25.42 -0.70 55.28
N THR A 115 -25.17 -1.82 54.60
CA THR A 115 -24.07 -1.96 53.63
C THR A 115 -24.13 -0.93 52.48
N LEU A 116 -23.10 -0.84 51.63
CA LEU A 116 -23.13 0.05 50.46
C LEU A 116 -24.22 -0.38 49.45
N ASN A 117 -24.81 0.60 48.76
CA ASN A 117 -25.77 0.35 47.69
C ASN A 117 -25.05 0.31 46.35
N ILE A 118 -24.76 -0.89 45.87
CA ILE A 118 -24.01 -1.09 44.64
C ILE A 118 -24.91 -1.82 43.63
N SER A 119 -25.21 -1.17 42.52
CA SER A 119 -25.84 -1.86 41.39
C SER A 119 -24.77 -2.26 40.37
N ALA A 120 -24.89 -3.47 39.84
CA ALA A 120 -24.05 -3.94 38.75
C ALA A 120 -24.75 -3.70 37.42
N SER A 121 -24.06 -3.00 36.53
CA SER A 121 -24.53 -2.72 35.17
C SER A 121 -23.96 -3.70 34.16
N PHE A 122 -22.76 -4.22 34.41
CA PHE A 122 -22.09 -5.19 33.55
C PHE A 122 -21.53 -6.34 34.40
N PHE A 123 -22.16 -7.52 34.34
CA PHE A 123 -21.61 -8.74 34.94
C PHE A 123 -20.97 -9.59 33.84
N TYR A 124 -19.65 -9.72 33.89
CA TYR A 124 -18.98 -10.85 33.25
C TYR A 124 -18.71 -11.86 34.37
N ASP A 125 -19.50 -12.92 34.43
CA ASP A 125 -19.30 -13.99 35.40
C ASP A 125 -18.86 -15.27 34.67
N PRO A 126 -17.60 -15.67 34.80
CA PRO A 126 -17.14 -16.97 34.31
C PRO A 126 -17.01 -18.02 35.44
N THR A 127 -17.35 -17.66 36.69
CA THR A 127 -17.36 -18.55 37.87
C THR A 127 -18.73 -19.14 38.21
N LEU A 128 -19.83 -18.59 37.68
CA LEU A 128 -21.17 -19.15 37.95
C LEU A 128 -21.55 -20.34 37.05
N TYR A 129 -20.95 -20.55 35.87
CA TYR A 129 -20.98 -21.83 35.14
C TYR A 129 -19.90 -21.80 34.05
N GLY A 130 -19.13 -22.88 33.93
CA GLY A 130 -18.14 -23.03 32.87
C GLY A 130 -18.74 -22.83 31.48
N SER A 131 -17.96 -22.19 30.61
CA SER A 131 -18.21 -21.87 29.19
C SER A 131 -18.66 -20.42 28.93
N ALA A 132 -17.72 -19.65 28.37
CA ALA A 132 -17.73 -18.22 28.14
C ALA A 132 -18.67 -17.73 27.00
N ASP A 133 -19.91 -18.23 26.90
CA ASP A 133 -20.74 -17.95 25.72
C ASP A 133 -22.11 -17.31 25.96
N ARG A 134 -22.52 -16.97 27.20
CA ARG A 134 -23.84 -16.34 27.41
C ARG A 134 -23.86 -15.31 28.54
N VAL A 135 -23.74 -14.03 28.19
CA VAL A 135 -24.28 -12.95 29.03
C VAL A 135 -25.80 -13.12 29.07
N SER A 136 -26.39 -13.20 30.27
CA SER A 136 -27.83 -13.37 30.41
C SER A 136 -28.57 -12.17 29.79
N PRO A 137 -29.60 -12.35 28.94
CA PRO A 137 -30.31 -11.25 28.25
C PRO A 137 -30.85 -10.16 29.18
N HIS A 138 -31.17 -10.51 30.43
CA HIS A 138 -31.67 -9.59 31.44
C HIS A 138 -30.61 -8.61 31.97
N LEU A 139 -29.32 -8.99 31.93
CA LEU A 139 -28.21 -8.12 32.32
C LEU A 139 -27.84 -7.14 31.21
N GLN A 140 -28.01 -7.51 29.93
CA GLN A 140 -27.77 -6.61 28.80
C GLN A 140 -28.67 -5.36 28.82
N GLN A 141 -29.91 -5.47 29.33
CA GLN A 141 -30.82 -4.32 29.45
C GLN A 141 -30.42 -3.33 30.54
N LYS A 142 -29.62 -3.75 31.54
CA LYS A 142 -29.11 -2.90 32.62
C LYS A 142 -27.73 -2.33 32.31
N ALA A 143 -27.17 -2.63 31.15
CA ALA A 143 -25.86 -2.16 30.75
C ALA A 143 -25.88 -0.63 30.54
N LEU A 144 -24.85 0.01 31.09
CA LEU A 144 -24.66 1.45 31.09
C LEU A 144 -23.27 1.78 30.56
N TRP A 145 -23.19 2.85 29.80
CA TRP A 145 -21.96 3.43 29.30
C TRP A 145 -21.90 4.89 29.71
N ILE A 146 -20.71 5.41 29.94
CA ILE A 146 -20.48 6.82 30.20
C ILE A 146 -19.61 7.40 29.09
N TRP A 147 -19.98 8.60 28.66
CA TRP A 147 -19.14 9.43 27.82
C TRP A 147 -19.17 10.85 28.35
N SER A 148 -17.98 11.41 28.60
CA SER A 148 -17.82 12.69 29.31
C SER A 148 -18.52 12.62 30.69
N ASN A 149 -19.66 13.31 30.86
CA ASN A 149 -20.45 13.31 32.10
C ASN A 149 -21.84 12.69 31.94
N ASP A 150 -22.20 12.23 30.74
CA ASP A 150 -23.54 11.72 30.45
C ASP A 150 -23.56 10.19 30.43
N THR A 151 -24.64 9.60 30.94
CA THR A 151 -24.86 8.15 30.96
C THR A 151 -25.77 7.70 29.82
N TYR A 152 -25.45 6.58 29.21
CA TYR A 152 -26.13 6.00 28.07
C TYR A 152 -26.53 4.56 28.39
N ASN A 153 -27.80 4.24 28.28
CA ASN A 153 -28.30 2.88 28.48
C ASN A 153 -28.28 2.08 27.18
N TYR A 154 -28.39 0.75 27.29
CA TYR A 154 -28.44 -0.15 26.15
C TYR A 154 -29.53 0.21 25.14
N THR A 155 -30.73 0.59 25.60
CA THR A 155 -31.87 0.93 24.73
C THR A 155 -31.55 2.12 23.83
N TYR A 156 -30.93 3.16 24.37
CA TYR A 156 -30.53 4.34 23.60
C TYR A 156 -29.45 3.98 22.57
N LEU A 157 -28.40 3.26 23.01
CA LEU A 157 -27.29 2.87 22.14
C LEU A 157 -27.73 1.96 20.98
N SER A 158 -28.61 1.01 21.25
CA SER A 158 -29.14 0.09 20.23
C SER A 158 -30.13 0.75 19.28
N THR A 159 -30.87 1.77 19.74
CA THR A 159 -31.87 2.47 18.90
C THR A 159 -31.23 3.54 18.03
N PHE A 160 -30.28 4.31 18.57
CA PHE A 160 -29.68 5.46 17.89
C PHE A 160 -28.26 5.20 17.36
N GLY A 161 -27.67 4.05 17.69
CA GLY A 161 -26.38 3.62 17.16
C GLY A 161 -26.45 3.41 15.65
N THR A 162 -25.49 3.99 14.93
CA THR A 162 -25.40 3.89 13.48
C THR A 162 -23.98 3.58 13.03
N CYS A 163 -23.88 2.71 12.04
CA CYS A 163 -22.61 2.33 11.44
C CYS A 163 -22.26 3.31 10.31
N GLN A 164 -21.13 4.01 10.41
CA GLN A 164 -20.68 4.97 9.41
C GLN A 164 -19.27 4.66 8.91
N PRO A 165 -18.99 4.91 7.62
CA PRO A 165 -17.64 4.77 7.07
C PRO A 165 -16.70 5.80 7.72
N ASP A 166 -15.62 5.31 8.31
CA ASP A 166 -14.59 6.15 8.93
C ASP A 166 -13.81 6.89 7.84
N GLY A 167 -13.84 8.22 7.86
CA GLY A 167 -13.52 9.14 6.75
C GLY A 167 -12.07 9.14 6.24
N GLY A 168 -11.28 8.12 6.54
CA GLY A 168 -9.87 8.00 6.20
C GLY A 168 -9.53 6.70 5.47
N ASN A 169 -10.08 5.59 5.93
CA ASN A 169 -9.44 4.29 5.79
C ASN A 169 -10.27 3.32 4.95
N TYR A 170 -9.67 2.84 3.86
CA TYR A 170 -10.23 1.80 3.00
C TYR A 170 -9.32 0.59 3.06
N GLN A 171 -9.90 -0.60 3.00
CA GLN A 171 -9.11 -1.80 2.78
C GLN A 171 -8.93 -2.00 1.27
N TRP A 172 -7.67 -2.09 0.84
CA TRP A 172 -7.34 -2.47 -0.52
C TRP A 172 -7.69 -3.95 -0.70
N GLY A 173 -8.79 -4.22 -1.38
CA GLY A 173 -9.20 -5.57 -1.75
C GLY A 173 -8.99 -5.80 -3.24
N PHE A 174 -8.25 -6.85 -3.60
CA PHE A 174 -8.27 -7.34 -4.97
C PHE A 174 -9.59 -8.09 -5.22
N SER A 175 -10.30 -7.75 -6.30
CA SER A 175 -11.55 -8.42 -6.66
C SER A 175 -11.27 -9.86 -7.10
N PHE A 176 -11.58 -10.84 -6.26
CA PHE A 176 -11.32 -12.26 -6.55
C PHE A 176 -11.93 -12.70 -7.90
N ILE A 177 -13.10 -12.16 -8.26
CA ILE A 177 -13.74 -12.45 -9.55
C ILE A 177 -12.94 -11.90 -10.74
N GLN A 178 -12.32 -10.73 -10.59
CA GLN A 178 -11.46 -10.15 -11.63
C GLN A 178 -10.16 -10.95 -11.79
N LEU A 179 -9.62 -11.51 -10.69
CA LEU A 179 -8.43 -12.35 -10.72
C LEU A 179 -8.73 -13.62 -11.50
N PHE A 180 -9.88 -14.20 -11.19
CA PHE A 180 -10.37 -15.42 -11.80
C PHE A 180 -10.59 -15.24 -13.31
N ILE A 181 -11.25 -14.14 -13.72
CA ILE A 181 -11.45 -13.82 -15.14
C ILE A 181 -10.10 -13.63 -15.86
N MET A 182 -9.16 -12.88 -15.26
CA MET A 182 -7.83 -12.67 -15.86
C MET A 182 -7.06 -13.98 -15.99
N ASN A 183 -7.15 -14.86 -15.00
CA ASN A 183 -6.50 -16.17 -15.05
C ASN A 183 -7.07 -17.05 -16.17
N ILE A 184 -8.40 -17.08 -16.34
CA ILE A 184 -9.05 -17.78 -17.45
C ILE A 184 -8.59 -17.24 -18.81
N MET A 185 -8.54 -15.92 -18.98
CA MET A 185 -8.10 -15.31 -20.24
C MET A 185 -6.64 -15.64 -20.56
N LEU A 186 -5.76 -15.64 -19.55
CA LEU A 186 -4.36 -16.04 -19.71
C LEU A 186 -4.22 -17.53 -20.05
N LEU A 187 -5.06 -18.40 -19.48
CA LEU A 187 -5.08 -19.82 -19.84
C LEU A 187 -5.52 -20.04 -21.29
N ILE A 188 -6.58 -19.36 -21.73
CA ILE A 188 -7.04 -19.42 -23.12
C ILE A 188 -5.95 -18.93 -24.07
N TRP A 189 -5.31 -17.80 -23.74
CA TRP A 189 -4.23 -17.24 -24.54
C TRP A 189 -3.03 -18.18 -24.63
N THR A 190 -2.60 -18.76 -23.51
CA THR A 190 -1.50 -19.72 -23.45
C THR A 190 -1.79 -20.97 -24.30
N LEU A 191 -3.03 -21.48 -24.23
CA LEU A 191 -3.47 -22.60 -25.05
C LEU A 191 -3.43 -22.24 -26.56
N GLY A 192 -3.86 -21.03 -26.91
CA GLY A 192 -3.77 -20.51 -28.27
C GLY A 192 -2.34 -20.49 -28.82
N ILE A 193 -1.38 -19.99 -28.04
CA ILE A 193 0.04 -19.97 -28.41
C ILE A 193 0.61 -21.39 -28.55
N LEU A 194 0.23 -22.31 -27.65
CA LEU A 194 0.65 -23.72 -27.75
C LEU A 194 0.12 -24.40 -29.01
N ILE A 195 -1.14 -24.17 -29.38
CA ILE A 195 -1.74 -24.70 -30.62
C ILE A 195 -1.03 -24.13 -31.84
N MET A 196 -0.78 -22.82 -31.87
CA MET A 196 -0.03 -22.18 -32.95
C MET A 196 1.37 -22.76 -33.09
N TRP A 197 2.09 -22.90 -31.98
CA TRP A 197 3.44 -23.47 -31.95
C TRP A 197 3.44 -24.93 -32.43
N TYR A 198 2.51 -25.75 -31.97
CA TYR A 198 2.38 -27.15 -32.41
C TYR A 198 2.10 -27.24 -33.90
N ARG A 199 1.17 -26.43 -34.42
CA ARG A 199 0.86 -26.37 -35.85
C ARG A 199 2.10 -25.96 -36.66
N ALA A 200 2.81 -24.92 -36.25
CA ALA A 200 4.04 -24.48 -36.91
C ALA A 200 5.10 -25.60 -36.96
N GLN A 201 5.33 -26.29 -35.85
CA GLN A 201 6.32 -27.36 -35.77
C GLN A 201 5.90 -28.60 -36.58
N SER A 202 4.62 -28.98 -36.53
CA SER A 202 4.08 -30.08 -37.32
C SER A 202 4.19 -29.81 -38.82
N THR A 203 3.83 -28.59 -39.26
CA THR A 203 3.99 -28.16 -40.65
C THR A 203 5.45 -28.17 -41.10
N MET A 204 6.39 -27.75 -40.24
CA MET A 204 7.83 -27.83 -40.52
C MET A 204 8.31 -29.27 -40.73
N GLN A 205 7.88 -30.21 -39.87
CA GLN A 205 8.21 -31.63 -40.00
C GLN A 205 7.61 -32.27 -41.24
N LYS A 206 6.34 -31.98 -41.57
CA LYS A 206 5.68 -32.48 -42.79
C LYS A 206 6.36 -31.98 -44.06
N ARG A 207 7.03 -30.83 -44.00
CA ARG A 207 7.85 -30.27 -45.08
C ARG A 207 9.29 -30.80 -45.12
N GLY A 208 9.62 -31.82 -44.31
CA GLY A 208 10.96 -32.41 -44.26
C GLY A 208 12.02 -31.51 -43.62
N ARG A 209 11.63 -30.46 -42.88
CA ARG A 209 12.56 -29.49 -42.28
C ARG A 209 12.77 -29.77 -40.80
N VAL A 210 14.04 -29.87 -40.39
CA VAL A 210 14.45 -30.13 -38.99
C VAL A 210 14.51 -28.84 -38.15
N SER A 211 14.78 -27.69 -38.78
CA SER A 211 14.88 -26.37 -38.12
C SER A 211 14.55 -25.21 -39.07
N VAL A 212 14.12 -24.08 -38.50
CA VAL A 212 14.05 -22.79 -39.22
C VAL A 212 15.48 -22.39 -39.60
N ALA A 213 15.69 -21.98 -40.86
CA ALA A 213 17.01 -21.55 -41.32
C ALA A 213 17.44 -20.30 -40.54
N GLY A 214 18.39 -20.44 -39.62
CA GLY A 214 19.09 -19.29 -39.04
C GLY A 214 19.98 -18.62 -40.08
N VAL A 215 20.59 -17.48 -39.73
CA VAL A 215 21.36 -16.64 -40.66
C VAL A 215 22.38 -17.43 -41.48
N HIS A 216 23.18 -18.28 -40.84
CA HIS A 216 24.21 -19.06 -41.52
C HIS A 216 23.64 -20.07 -42.53
N LYS A 217 22.57 -20.78 -42.15
CA LYS A 217 21.93 -21.77 -43.03
C LYS A 217 21.26 -21.06 -44.22
N ALA A 218 20.63 -19.91 -43.97
CA ALA A 218 20.01 -19.10 -45.01
C ALA A 218 21.05 -18.57 -46.02
N VAL A 219 22.22 -18.13 -45.55
CA VAL A 219 23.31 -17.67 -46.43
C VAL A 219 23.85 -18.80 -47.31
N VAL A 220 24.00 -20.01 -46.75
CA VAL A 220 24.46 -21.17 -47.52
C VAL A 220 23.41 -21.61 -48.54
N GLU A 221 22.13 -21.67 -48.18
CA GLU A 221 21.04 -22.00 -49.10
C GLU A 221 20.91 -20.95 -50.22
N LEU A 222 21.06 -19.67 -49.90
CA LEU A 222 21.11 -18.56 -50.85
C LEU A 222 22.28 -18.72 -51.83
N ALA A 223 23.50 -18.97 -51.31
CA ALA A 223 24.69 -19.17 -52.12
C ALA A 223 24.57 -20.38 -53.06
N GLU A 224 24.03 -21.50 -52.58
CA GLU A 224 23.81 -22.70 -53.39
C GLU A 224 22.77 -22.45 -54.50
N THR A 225 21.70 -21.70 -54.20
CA THR A 225 20.67 -21.38 -55.19
C THR A 225 21.18 -20.42 -56.26
N MET A 226 21.94 -19.38 -55.86
CA MET A 226 22.62 -18.48 -56.79
C MET A 226 23.62 -19.23 -57.68
N HIS A 227 24.32 -20.23 -57.13
CA HIS A 227 25.25 -21.06 -57.87
C HIS A 227 24.54 -21.94 -58.92
N LYS A 228 23.38 -22.52 -58.58
CA LYS A 228 22.54 -23.29 -59.51
C LYS A 228 21.94 -22.42 -60.61
N GLU A 229 21.43 -21.23 -60.28
CA GLU A 229 20.84 -20.31 -61.28
C GLU A 229 21.86 -19.73 -62.26
N LEU A 230 23.13 -19.63 -61.86
CA LEU A 230 24.22 -19.20 -62.73
C LEU A 230 24.75 -20.33 -63.64
N ASP A 231 24.20 -21.54 -63.51
CA ASP A 231 24.56 -22.75 -64.25
C ASP A 231 26.07 -23.02 -64.19
N ALA A 232 26.60 -23.01 -62.97
CA ALA A 232 28.03 -23.00 -62.68
C ALA A 232 28.73 -24.37 -62.80
N GLU A 233 28.02 -25.44 -63.19
CA GLU A 233 28.67 -26.74 -63.45
C GLU A 233 29.64 -26.68 -64.65
N ASP A 234 29.41 -25.76 -65.60
CA ASP A 234 30.28 -25.51 -66.77
C ASP A 234 31.07 -24.18 -66.68
N PHE A 235 30.98 -23.45 -65.56
CA PHE A 235 31.58 -22.11 -65.41
C PHE A 235 32.34 -21.98 -64.08
N ASP A 236 33.68 -22.06 -64.17
CA ASP A 236 34.54 -21.86 -63.00
C ASP A 236 34.60 -20.39 -62.60
N LEU A 237 33.81 -20.04 -61.60
CA LEU A 237 33.74 -18.70 -60.99
C LEU A 237 35.12 -18.19 -60.54
N SER A 238 36.06 -19.06 -60.19
CA SER A 238 37.39 -18.67 -59.72
C SER A 238 38.33 -18.19 -60.84
N LEU A 239 38.06 -18.63 -62.08
CA LEU A 239 38.85 -18.31 -63.29
C LEU A 239 38.20 -17.22 -64.16
N SER A 240 37.04 -16.73 -63.74
CA SER A 240 36.20 -15.84 -64.53
C SER A 240 36.46 -14.37 -64.24
N THR A 241 36.41 -13.52 -65.28
CA THR A 241 36.57 -12.06 -65.11
C THR A 241 35.26 -11.38 -64.72
N GLU A 242 35.34 -10.27 -63.98
CA GLU A 242 34.19 -9.46 -63.54
C GLU A 242 33.23 -9.07 -64.69
N ALA A 243 33.77 -8.82 -65.90
CA ALA A 243 32.95 -8.52 -67.06
C ALA A 243 32.04 -9.70 -67.48
N GLN A 244 32.55 -10.93 -67.39
CA GLN A 244 31.81 -12.16 -67.72
C GLN A 244 30.75 -12.46 -66.66
N ILE A 245 31.08 -12.24 -65.39
CA ILE A 245 30.15 -12.41 -64.25
C ILE A 245 28.99 -11.42 -64.39
N LYS A 246 29.30 -10.14 -64.67
CA LYS A 246 28.29 -9.08 -64.89
C LYS A 246 27.35 -9.39 -66.05
N GLN A 247 27.88 -9.95 -67.14
CA GLN A 247 27.08 -10.34 -68.30
C GLN A 247 26.11 -11.49 -67.98
N ARG A 248 26.57 -12.51 -67.23
CA ARG A 248 25.72 -13.64 -66.82
C ARG A 248 24.68 -13.25 -65.78
N THR A 249 25.03 -12.43 -64.79
CA THR A 249 24.04 -11.91 -63.82
C THR A 249 22.97 -11.06 -64.48
N ALA A 250 23.32 -10.28 -65.50
CA ALA A 250 22.35 -9.54 -66.32
C ALA A 250 21.44 -10.48 -67.14
N ALA A 251 21.97 -11.60 -67.64
CA ALA A 251 21.20 -12.61 -68.38
C ALA A 251 20.25 -13.41 -67.48
N ALA A 252 20.64 -13.67 -66.22
CA ALA A 252 19.84 -14.39 -65.24
C ALA A 252 18.60 -13.62 -64.74
N LYS A 253 18.44 -12.33 -65.11
CA LYS A 253 17.28 -11.47 -64.80
C LYS A 253 16.84 -11.40 -63.32
N GLY A 254 17.74 -11.75 -62.40
CA GLY A 254 17.48 -11.77 -60.95
C GLY A 254 16.52 -12.89 -60.58
N GLY A 255 17.05 -13.95 -59.96
CA GLY A 255 16.24 -15.03 -59.42
C GLY A 255 15.40 -14.61 -58.22
N SER A 256 14.28 -15.29 -58.04
CA SER A 256 13.49 -15.23 -56.81
C SER A 256 13.74 -16.49 -56.02
N ILE A 257 14.31 -16.36 -54.82
CA ILE A 257 14.34 -17.47 -53.86
C ILE A 257 12.96 -17.58 -53.24
N ALA A 258 12.11 -18.35 -53.91
CA ALA A 258 10.91 -18.90 -53.30
C ALA A 258 11.29 -20.25 -52.69
N TYR A 259 10.99 -20.43 -51.41
CA TYR A 259 11.00 -21.77 -50.86
C TYR A 259 9.97 -22.59 -51.62
N ASP A 260 10.41 -23.67 -52.26
CA ASP A 260 9.51 -24.66 -52.82
C ASP A 260 8.58 -25.10 -51.68
N ALA A 261 7.31 -24.73 -51.80
CA ALA A 261 6.27 -25.06 -50.86
C ALA A 261 5.50 -26.20 -51.50
N PRO A 262 5.98 -27.47 -51.40
CA PRO A 262 5.16 -28.58 -51.81
C PRO A 262 3.86 -28.46 -51.01
N LEU A 263 2.75 -28.27 -51.74
CA LEU A 263 1.42 -28.26 -51.16
C LEU A 263 1.30 -29.58 -50.41
N VAL A 264 1.27 -29.50 -49.08
CA VAL A 264 1.21 -30.68 -48.22
C VAL A 264 -0.09 -31.39 -48.57
N ASP A 265 0.03 -32.60 -49.11
CA ASP A 265 -1.11 -33.42 -49.46
C ASP A 265 -1.93 -33.68 -48.19
N GLU A 266 -3.19 -33.25 -48.20
CA GLU A 266 -4.05 -33.10 -47.01
C GLU A 266 -4.38 -34.44 -46.31
N LYS A 267 -3.94 -35.56 -46.91
CA LYS A 267 -4.33 -36.94 -46.56
C LYS A 267 -3.30 -37.76 -45.76
N VAL A 268 -2.21 -37.17 -45.26
CA VAL A 268 -1.30 -37.93 -44.37
C VAL A 268 -1.87 -37.96 -42.95
N PRO A 269 -2.26 -39.13 -42.40
CA PRO A 269 -2.79 -39.22 -41.04
C PRO A 269 -1.73 -38.76 -40.05
N ASP A 270 -2.15 -38.00 -39.04
CA ASP A 270 -1.28 -37.32 -38.06
C ASP A 270 -0.65 -38.31 -37.07
N ALA A 271 0.17 -39.25 -37.57
CA ALA A 271 0.98 -40.17 -36.76
C ALA A 271 2.02 -39.44 -35.88
N SER A 272 2.12 -38.12 -36.01
CA SER A 272 2.96 -37.24 -35.21
C SER A 272 2.38 -36.95 -33.83
N PHE A 273 1.06 -36.85 -33.66
CA PHE A 273 0.46 -36.47 -32.36
C PHE A 273 0.74 -37.49 -31.27
N THR A 274 0.57 -38.78 -31.55
CA THR A 274 0.86 -39.86 -30.58
C THR A 274 2.35 -39.98 -30.27
N LYS A 275 3.22 -39.66 -31.23
CA LYS A 275 4.68 -39.66 -31.06
C LYS A 275 5.16 -38.46 -30.24
N TRP A 276 4.58 -37.29 -30.49
CA TRP A 276 4.79 -36.07 -29.70
C TRP A 276 4.26 -36.24 -28.27
N LEU A 277 3.04 -36.76 -28.10
CA LEU A 277 2.44 -37.01 -26.79
C LEU A 277 3.30 -37.98 -25.97
N LYS A 278 3.85 -39.03 -26.61
CA LYS A 278 4.80 -39.94 -25.95
C LYS A 278 6.11 -39.28 -25.55
N ARG A 279 6.58 -38.27 -26.28
CA ARG A 279 7.81 -37.52 -25.98
C ARG A 279 7.59 -36.55 -24.82
N GLU A 280 6.50 -35.79 -24.86
CA GLU A 280 6.19 -34.73 -23.90
C GLU A 280 5.34 -35.18 -22.70
N LYS A 281 4.99 -36.48 -22.62
CA LYS A 281 4.11 -37.05 -21.57
C LYS A 281 4.51 -36.66 -20.14
N TRP A 282 5.80 -36.53 -19.86
CA TRP A 282 6.28 -36.18 -18.52
C TRP A 282 5.95 -34.75 -18.15
N TRP A 283 6.09 -33.80 -19.07
CA TRP A 283 5.70 -32.40 -18.85
C TRP A 283 4.18 -32.25 -18.71
N LEU A 284 3.40 -33.01 -19.49
CA LEU A 284 1.95 -33.01 -19.36
C LEU A 284 1.48 -33.58 -18.01
N ILE A 285 2.12 -34.65 -17.52
CA ILE A 285 1.83 -35.21 -16.19
C ILE A 285 2.18 -34.21 -15.08
N VAL A 286 3.35 -33.56 -15.15
CA VAL A 286 3.75 -32.54 -14.16
C VAL A 286 2.78 -31.37 -14.14
N THR A 287 2.38 -30.89 -15.32
CA THR A 287 1.42 -29.78 -15.46
C THR A 287 0.05 -30.18 -14.93
N PHE A 288 -0.42 -31.40 -15.23
CA PHE A 288 -1.69 -31.92 -14.73
C PHE A 288 -1.69 -32.07 -13.20
N VAL A 289 -0.61 -32.59 -12.62
CA VAL A 289 -0.45 -32.69 -11.16
C VAL A 289 -0.44 -31.30 -10.52
N PHE A 290 0.20 -30.31 -11.13
CA PHE A 290 0.23 -28.93 -10.62
C PHE A 290 -1.15 -28.27 -10.67
N ILE A 291 -1.88 -28.41 -11.78
CA ILE A 291 -3.25 -27.91 -11.93
C ILE A 291 -4.21 -28.62 -10.96
N PHE A 292 -4.08 -29.94 -10.81
CA PHE A 292 -4.89 -30.72 -9.89
C PHE A 292 -4.61 -30.33 -8.43
N ALA A 293 -3.34 -30.21 -8.02
CA ALA A 293 -2.96 -29.79 -6.68
C ALA A 293 -3.45 -28.37 -6.36
N THR A 294 -3.35 -27.43 -7.30
CA THR A 294 -3.83 -26.05 -7.11
C THR A 294 -5.35 -25.96 -7.07
N SER A 295 -6.07 -26.74 -7.89
CA SER A 295 -7.53 -26.82 -7.87
C SER A 295 -8.05 -27.48 -6.58
N VAL A 296 -7.39 -28.56 -6.13
CA VAL A 296 -7.70 -29.24 -4.88
C VAL A 296 -7.41 -28.35 -3.66
N LEU A 297 -6.35 -27.54 -3.69
CA LEU A 297 -6.09 -26.52 -2.66
C LEU A 297 -7.18 -25.43 -2.60
N MET A 298 -7.83 -25.11 -3.72
CA MET A 298 -8.96 -24.17 -3.74
C MET A 298 -10.28 -24.81 -3.27
N ILE A 299 -10.49 -26.11 -3.50
CA ILE A 299 -11.72 -26.83 -3.09
C ILE A 299 -11.64 -27.28 -1.62
N ILE A 300 -10.46 -27.67 -1.14
CA ILE A 300 -10.23 -28.13 0.24
C ILE A 300 -10.13 -26.96 1.22
N ARG A 301 -9.90 -25.71 0.77
CA ARG A 301 -10.16 -24.55 1.63
C ARG A 301 -11.68 -24.45 1.79
N PRO A 302 -12.25 -24.83 2.95
CA PRO A 302 -13.64 -24.53 3.17
C PRO A 302 -13.74 -23.00 3.18
N LEU A 303 -14.94 -22.48 2.95
CA LEU A 303 -15.37 -21.18 3.47
C LEU A 303 -15.31 -21.13 5.03
N SER A 304 -14.34 -21.81 5.65
CA SER A 304 -14.07 -21.80 7.06
C SER A 304 -13.28 -20.54 7.37
N ARG A 305 -14.00 -19.58 7.94
CA ARG A 305 -13.50 -18.63 8.95
C ARG A 305 -12.10 -18.11 8.65
N ILE A 306 -12.05 -16.95 8.00
CA ILE A 306 -10.92 -16.02 8.10
C ILE A 306 -10.54 -15.94 9.59
N PRO A 307 -9.34 -16.37 10.00
CA PRO A 307 -8.90 -16.21 11.38
C PRO A 307 -8.84 -14.70 11.65
N ARG A 308 -9.58 -14.24 12.67
CA ARG A 308 -9.50 -12.87 13.20
C ARG A 308 -8.13 -12.53 13.84
N SER A 309 -7.04 -13.22 13.48
CA SER A 309 -5.74 -13.09 14.14
C SER A 309 -4.65 -12.39 13.31
N ILE A 310 -5.03 -11.63 12.28
CA ILE A 310 -4.15 -10.61 11.67
C ILE A 310 -4.85 -9.26 11.73
N TYR A 311 -5.23 -8.85 12.94
CA TYR A 311 -5.40 -7.44 13.28
C TYR A 311 -4.48 -7.14 14.45
N ARG A 312 -3.16 -7.18 14.20
CA ARG A 312 -2.24 -6.34 14.95
C ARG A 312 -2.07 -5.07 14.11
N VAL A 313 -3.12 -4.25 14.10
CA VAL A 313 -2.99 -2.86 13.70
C VAL A 313 -2.22 -2.20 14.84
N HIS A 314 -0.99 -1.75 14.57
CA HIS A 314 -0.41 -0.68 15.37
C HIS A 314 -1.34 0.51 15.27
N SER A 315 -2.21 0.67 16.26
CA SER A 315 -2.96 1.90 16.49
C SER A 315 -1.97 2.94 16.99
N ASN A 316 -1.32 3.64 16.06
CA ASN A 316 -0.76 4.95 16.35
C ASN A 316 -1.94 5.89 16.64
N THR A 317 -2.18 6.12 17.92
CA THR A 317 -3.12 7.11 18.43
C THR A 317 -2.58 8.51 18.14
N PHE A 318 -3.04 9.13 17.06
CA PHE A 318 -3.02 10.58 16.92
C PHE A 318 -4.27 11.14 17.57
N GLY A 319 -4.10 11.77 18.74
CA GLY A 319 -5.13 12.58 19.37
C GLY A 319 -5.38 13.89 18.61
N PRO A 320 -6.57 14.50 18.71
CA PRO A 320 -6.88 15.74 18.04
C PRO A 320 -6.21 16.93 18.73
N ASN A 321 -5.59 17.79 17.93
CA ASN A 321 -5.09 19.10 18.34
C ASN A 321 -6.25 19.96 18.87
N ARG A 322 -6.24 20.28 20.16
CA ARG A 322 -7.05 21.35 20.72
C ARG A 322 -6.23 22.64 20.67
N VAL A 323 -6.65 23.56 19.82
CA VAL A 323 -6.23 24.96 19.87
C VAL A 323 -6.71 25.54 21.20
N THR A 324 -5.79 25.99 22.05
CA THR A 324 -6.14 27.03 23.03
C THR A 324 -4.91 27.86 23.41
N SER A 325 -5.10 29.16 23.23
CA SER A 325 -4.29 30.31 23.57
C SER A 325 -3.64 30.30 24.96
N THR A 326 -2.35 30.63 24.98
CA THR A 326 -1.63 31.46 25.98
C THR A 326 -2.23 31.57 27.39
N MET A 327 -1.55 30.95 28.36
CA MET A 327 -1.00 31.66 29.54
C MET A 327 0.02 30.80 30.27
N SER A 328 1.07 31.46 30.77
CA SER A 328 2.25 30.90 31.42
C SER A 328 1.94 30.04 32.65
N GLN A 329 2.66 28.93 32.83
CA GLN A 329 3.40 28.67 34.06
C GLN A 329 4.38 27.51 33.90
N SER A 330 5.56 27.72 34.45
CA SER A 330 6.69 26.81 34.55
C SER A 330 6.36 25.64 35.48
N SER A 331 6.53 24.40 35.00
CA SER A 331 6.84 23.26 35.86
C SER A 331 7.56 22.17 35.07
N THR A 332 8.75 21.85 35.54
CA THR A 332 9.68 20.78 35.16
C THR A 332 9.01 19.47 34.76
N SER A 333 9.18 19.04 33.50
CA SER A 333 8.73 17.73 33.01
C SER A 333 9.85 16.69 33.11
N GLU A 334 9.60 15.65 33.89
CA GLU A 334 10.36 14.40 33.87
C GLU A 334 10.28 13.76 32.47
N ASN A 335 11.46 13.41 31.96
CA ASN A 335 11.69 12.99 30.58
C ASN A 335 11.43 11.47 30.46
N THR A 336 10.20 11.06 30.18
CA THR A 336 9.89 9.69 29.75
C THR A 336 10.32 9.54 28.29
N THR A 337 11.44 8.86 28.07
CA THR A 337 11.99 8.62 26.73
C THR A 337 11.10 7.67 25.94
N SER A 338 10.16 8.22 25.17
CA SER A 338 9.49 7.52 24.07
C SER A 338 10.54 6.97 23.12
N THR A 339 10.52 5.66 22.89
CA THR A 339 11.40 4.97 21.93
C THR A 339 10.91 5.09 20.48
N VAL A 340 9.71 5.66 20.28
CA VAL A 340 9.13 5.89 18.96
C VAL A 340 9.56 7.27 18.46
N PRO A 341 10.15 7.36 17.25
CA PRO A 341 10.46 8.64 16.62
C PRO A 341 9.21 9.52 16.48
N PRO A 342 9.32 10.84 16.63
CA PRO A 342 8.21 11.74 16.35
C PRO A 342 7.74 11.61 14.89
N PRO A 343 6.46 11.88 14.61
CA PRO A 343 5.93 11.73 13.27
C PRO A 343 6.57 12.69 12.28
N LEU A 344 6.82 12.20 11.07
CA LEU A 344 7.26 13.03 9.93
C LEU A 344 6.12 13.96 9.50
N THR A 345 6.45 15.22 9.22
CA THR A 345 5.45 16.25 8.89
C THR A 345 5.22 16.41 7.40
N HIS A 346 6.31 16.44 6.61
CA HIS A 346 6.31 16.61 5.16
C HIS A 346 7.64 16.14 4.57
N MET A 347 7.71 16.07 3.24
CA MET A 347 8.97 15.87 2.52
C MET A 347 9.68 17.23 2.36
N LEU A 348 10.76 17.44 3.10
CA LEU A 348 11.48 18.72 3.11
C LEU A 348 12.25 18.96 1.81
N GLU A 349 12.81 17.92 1.19
CA GLU A 349 13.65 18.03 0.01
C GLU A 349 13.21 17.03 -1.06
N THR A 350 13.15 17.50 -2.30
CA THR A 350 13.00 16.67 -3.50
C THR A 350 14.19 16.95 -4.40
N CYS A 351 14.78 15.91 -5.00
CA CYS A 351 15.93 16.08 -5.88
C CYS A 351 15.74 15.42 -7.25
N ILE A 352 16.34 16.04 -8.26
CA ILE A 352 16.43 15.50 -9.62
C ILE A 352 17.85 15.64 -10.15
N TYR A 353 18.24 14.78 -11.10
CA TYR A 353 19.51 14.91 -11.81
C TYR A 353 19.34 15.73 -13.07
N VAL A 354 20.34 16.59 -13.28
CA VAL A 354 20.48 17.45 -14.46
C VAL A 354 21.88 17.28 -15.04
N SER A 355 22.05 17.58 -16.32
CA SER A 355 23.37 17.53 -16.95
C SER A 355 24.31 18.64 -16.46
N SER A 356 23.76 19.78 -16.02
CA SER A 356 24.52 20.91 -15.49
C SER A 356 23.65 21.75 -14.56
N ALA A 357 23.98 21.77 -13.27
CA ALA A 357 23.27 22.55 -12.28
C ALA A 357 23.16 24.04 -12.64
N SER A 358 24.22 24.67 -13.16
CA SER A 358 24.21 26.08 -13.54
C SER A 358 23.25 26.39 -14.69
N ARG A 359 23.29 25.61 -15.78
CA ARG A 359 22.38 25.80 -16.94
C ARG A 359 20.93 25.53 -16.57
N SER A 360 20.68 24.47 -15.82
CA SER A 360 19.33 24.14 -15.40
C SER A 360 18.82 25.17 -14.40
N ALA A 361 19.66 25.69 -13.49
CA ALA A 361 19.26 26.76 -12.57
C ALA A 361 18.81 28.04 -13.30
N GLU A 362 19.52 28.48 -14.33
CA GLU A 362 19.09 29.61 -15.18
C GLU A 362 17.73 29.36 -15.82
N TRP A 363 17.53 28.15 -16.35
CA TRP A 363 16.27 27.75 -16.97
C TRP A 363 15.12 27.72 -15.95
N TYR A 364 15.28 27.04 -14.82
CA TYR A 364 14.26 26.97 -13.76
C TYR A 364 13.94 28.35 -13.18
N SER A 365 14.96 29.20 -12.98
CA SER A 365 14.76 30.57 -12.48
C SER A 365 13.93 31.40 -13.45
N ARG A 366 14.22 31.33 -14.76
CA ARG A 366 13.47 32.05 -15.79
C ARG A 366 12.03 31.54 -15.91
N ILE A 367 11.84 30.22 -15.97
CA ILE A 367 10.52 29.63 -16.22
C ILE A 367 9.58 29.79 -15.02
N PHE A 368 10.07 29.54 -13.80
CA PHE A 368 9.22 29.53 -12.61
C PHE A 368 9.29 30.83 -11.80
N ASN A 369 10.18 31.76 -12.17
CA ASN A 369 10.42 33.00 -11.44
C ASN A 369 10.80 32.75 -9.96
N ILE A 370 11.64 31.75 -9.73
CA ILE A 370 12.14 31.36 -8.39
C ILE A 370 13.63 31.66 -8.35
N THR A 371 14.09 32.38 -7.33
CA THR A 371 15.53 32.63 -7.12
C THR A 371 16.13 31.47 -6.33
N PRO A 372 17.22 30.84 -6.81
CA PRO A 372 17.88 29.78 -6.06
C PRO A 372 18.62 30.36 -4.84
N ASP A 373 18.68 29.60 -3.74
CA ASP A 373 19.47 29.96 -2.55
C ASP A 373 20.96 29.98 -2.88
N PHE A 374 21.41 29.01 -3.69
CA PHE A 374 22.76 28.94 -4.22
C PHE A 374 22.83 28.06 -5.48
N VAL A 375 23.88 28.28 -6.26
CA VAL A 375 24.21 27.51 -7.47
C VAL A 375 25.72 27.27 -7.50
N ASN A 376 26.13 26.04 -7.78
CA ASN A 376 27.51 25.66 -8.08
C ASN A 376 27.55 24.48 -9.05
N ASP A 377 28.74 24.04 -9.46
CA ASP A 377 28.89 22.95 -10.45
C ASP A 377 28.29 21.61 -9.98
N ARG A 378 28.21 21.39 -8.65
CA ARG A 378 27.67 20.16 -8.07
C ARG A 378 26.15 20.19 -8.00
N MET A 379 25.55 21.34 -7.67
CA MET A 379 24.11 21.44 -7.45
C MET A 379 23.55 22.88 -7.47
N ALA A 380 22.24 22.99 -7.59
CA ALA A 380 21.46 24.20 -7.32
C ALA A 380 20.30 23.91 -6.35
N SER A 381 19.96 24.88 -5.48
CA SER A 381 18.89 24.76 -4.48
C SER A 381 17.80 25.81 -4.71
N PHE A 382 16.55 25.38 -4.86
CA PHE A 382 15.39 26.25 -5.05
C PHE A 382 14.41 26.15 -3.87
N PRO A 383 14.18 27.23 -3.11
CA PRO A 383 13.23 27.22 -2.01
C PRO A 383 11.79 27.33 -2.54
N ILE A 384 10.96 26.32 -2.26
CA ILE A 384 9.55 26.25 -2.68
C ILE A 384 8.69 25.81 -1.49
N PRO A 385 8.41 26.71 -0.52
CA PRO A 385 7.80 26.31 0.74
C PRO A 385 6.53 25.47 0.58
N PRO A 386 6.40 24.34 1.30
CA PRO A 386 7.26 23.89 2.41
C PRO A 386 8.47 23.02 2.00
N THR A 387 8.77 22.85 0.71
CA THR A 387 9.83 21.96 0.19
C THR A 387 11.01 22.75 -0.41
N THR A 388 12.14 22.09 -0.60
CA THR A 388 13.28 22.57 -1.40
C THR A 388 13.47 21.64 -2.60
N LEU A 389 13.55 22.20 -3.81
CA LEU A 389 13.92 21.46 -5.02
C LEU A 389 15.43 21.54 -5.21
N LEU A 390 16.10 20.39 -5.22
CA LEU A 390 17.54 20.25 -5.42
C LEU A 390 17.83 19.72 -6.82
N LEU A 391 18.60 20.47 -7.60
CA LEU A 391 19.10 20.04 -8.91
C LEU A 391 20.53 19.53 -8.73
N PHE A 392 20.77 18.23 -8.87
CA PHE A 392 22.11 17.65 -8.77
C PHE A 392 22.72 17.43 -10.16
N THR A 393 23.97 17.88 -10.35
CA THR A 393 24.71 17.54 -11.57
C THR A 393 25.01 16.04 -11.57
N LEU A 394 24.56 15.34 -12.62
CA LEU A 394 24.73 13.90 -12.74
C LEU A 394 26.22 13.52 -12.68
N GLY A 395 26.57 12.66 -11.73
CA GLY A 395 27.94 12.19 -11.50
C GLY A 395 28.76 12.96 -10.45
N TYR A 396 28.23 14.04 -9.88
CA TYR A 396 28.96 14.89 -8.91
C TYR A 396 28.59 14.61 -7.43
N THR A 397 27.67 13.70 -7.17
CA THR A 397 27.12 13.42 -5.82
C THR A 397 27.33 11.99 -5.33
N SER A 398 28.10 11.16 -6.07
CA SER A 398 28.33 9.75 -5.73
C SER A 398 29.22 9.54 -4.51
N ALA A 399 30.10 10.50 -4.22
CA ALA A 399 30.98 10.48 -3.05
C ALA A 399 30.40 11.29 -1.87
N ASP A 400 30.79 10.88 -0.66
CA ASP A 400 30.56 11.65 0.56
C ASP A 400 31.15 13.06 0.44
N SER A 401 30.47 14.04 1.02
CA SER A 401 30.97 15.41 1.15
C SER A 401 31.13 15.75 2.63
N ASP A 402 32.37 15.86 3.07
CA ASP A 402 32.71 16.29 4.42
C ASP A 402 32.60 17.81 4.55
N VAL A 403 31.82 18.26 5.53
CA VAL A 403 31.64 19.67 5.84
C VAL A 403 32.36 19.95 7.17
N PRO A 404 33.50 20.66 7.15
CA PRO A 404 34.31 20.88 8.35
C PRO A 404 33.49 21.41 9.52
N ASN A 405 33.63 20.77 10.68
CA ASN A 405 32.92 21.09 11.93
C ASN A 405 31.38 21.04 11.85
N ARG A 406 30.80 20.48 10.78
CA ARG A 406 29.34 20.38 10.58
C ARG A 406 28.86 18.95 10.37
N GLY A 407 29.70 18.07 9.84
CA GLY A 407 29.39 16.66 9.65
C GLY A 407 29.65 16.21 8.22
N ARG A 408 28.97 15.15 7.79
CA ARG A 408 29.13 14.54 6.48
C ARG A 408 27.80 14.41 5.79
N ILE A 409 27.76 14.83 4.53
CA ILE A 409 26.65 14.54 3.62
C ILE A 409 27.03 13.23 2.90
N ALA A 410 26.27 12.17 3.14
CA ALA A 410 26.53 10.88 2.51
C ALA A 410 26.39 10.96 0.98
N GLY A 411 27.20 10.21 0.25
CA GLY A 411 27.07 10.04 -1.20
C GLY A 411 25.67 9.52 -1.56
N HIS A 412 25.00 10.19 -2.49
CA HIS A 412 23.62 9.89 -2.91
C HIS A 412 23.44 9.90 -4.44
N GLY A 413 24.55 10.07 -5.17
CA GLY A 413 24.65 9.98 -6.62
C GLY A 413 24.75 8.55 -7.14
N PRO A 414 24.39 8.29 -8.41
CA PRO A 414 24.70 7.03 -9.08
C PRO A 414 26.20 6.74 -9.04
N THR A 415 26.57 5.47 -8.83
CA THR A 415 27.99 5.08 -8.81
C THR A 415 28.61 5.21 -10.22
N PRO A 416 29.95 5.32 -10.34
CA PRO A 416 30.62 5.38 -11.63
C PRO A 416 30.27 4.22 -12.58
N GLU A 417 30.03 3.02 -12.07
CA GLU A 417 29.62 1.86 -12.87
C GLU A 417 28.24 2.07 -13.50
N VAL A 418 27.27 2.59 -12.73
CA VAL A 418 25.92 2.91 -13.22
C VAL A 418 25.99 4.04 -14.24
N LEU A 419 26.78 5.09 -13.98
CA LEU A 419 26.99 6.19 -14.93
C LEU A 419 27.57 5.70 -16.26
N ASN A 420 28.49 4.73 -16.22
CA ASN A 420 29.06 4.12 -17.43
C ASN A 420 28.03 3.31 -18.22
N ILE A 421 27.04 2.70 -17.57
CA ILE A 421 25.93 2.03 -18.26
C ILE A 421 25.03 3.08 -18.93
N LEU A 422 24.71 4.15 -18.20
CA LEU A 422 23.91 5.26 -18.72
C LEU A 422 24.60 5.92 -19.93
N SER A 423 25.93 6.07 -19.91
CA SER A 423 26.69 6.66 -21.02
C SER A 423 26.92 5.70 -22.19
N LYS A 424 27.09 4.39 -21.96
CA LYS A 424 27.27 3.40 -23.04
C LYS A 424 26.02 3.18 -23.86
N SER A 425 24.83 3.38 -23.29
CA SER A 425 23.59 3.35 -24.05
C SER A 425 23.58 4.45 -25.14
N ALA A 426 24.31 5.56 -24.95
CA ALA A 426 24.35 6.73 -25.84
C ALA A 426 25.13 6.53 -27.14
N SER A 427 25.78 5.37 -27.33
CA SER A 427 26.61 5.06 -28.51
C SER A 427 25.83 4.51 -29.72
N SER A 428 24.57 4.89 -29.89
CA SER A 428 23.83 4.66 -31.13
C SER A 428 23.26 5.98 -31.63
N THR A 429 23.09 6.11 -32.93
CA THR A 429 22.69 7.28 -33.74
C THR A 429 21.35 7.95 -33.37
N LEU A 430 20.93 7.87 -32.12
CA LEU A 430 19.73 8.47 -31.56
C LEU A 430 20.02 9.88 -31.06
N ASP A 431 19.05 10.77 -31.26
CA ASP A 431 19.01 12.14 -30.74
C ASP A 431 19.46 12.16 -29.26
N PRO A 432 20.38 13.05 -28.84
CA PRO A 432 20.77 13.21 -27.43
C PRO A 432 19.58 13.35 -26.47
N LYS A 433 18.40 13.79 -26.95
CA LYS A 433 17.14 13.84 -26.19
C LYS A 433 16.48 12.47 -25.97
N SER A 434 16.91 11.42 -26.67
CA SER A 434 16.35 10.08 -26.54
C SER A 434 16.83 9.35 -25.29
N GLN A 435 17.79 9.93 -24.53
CA GLN A 435 18.38 9.34 -23.33
C GLN A 435 18.27 10.29 -22.15
N ALA A 436 17.04 10.54 -21.72
CA ALA A 436 16.74 11.26 -20.50
C ALA A 436 16.42 10.26 -19.38
N LEU A 437 16.81 10.59 -18.13
CA LEU A 437 16.42 9.81 -16.95
C LEU A 437 14.90 9.85 -16.70
N LYS A 438 14.20 10.86 -17.26
CA LYS A 438 12.76 11.04 -17.16
C LYS A 438 12.27 11.06 -15.70
N GLN A 439 13.05 11.68 -14.80
CA GLN A 439 12.65 11.80 -13.40
C GLN A 439 11.41 12.67 -13.28
N HIS A 440 10.52 12.34 -12.35
CA HIS A 440 9.25 13.04 -12.19
C HIS A 440 9.22 13.85 -10.90
N PHE A 441 8.68 15.08 -11.00
CA PHE A 441 8.37 15.94 -9.88
C PHE A 441 7.08 16.72 -10.17
N CYS A 442 6.41 17.19 -9.12
CA CYS A 442 5.12 17.85 -9.24
C CYS A 442 5.07 19.09 -8.34
N PHE A 443 4.77 20.24 -8.93
CA PHE A 443 4.50 21.49 -8.22
C PHE A 443 3.01 21.62 -7.92
N ALA A 444 2.72 22.01 -6.68
CA ALA A 444 1.38 22.18 -6.18
C ALA A 444 0.88 23.61 -6.41
N VAL A 445 -0.34 23.75 -6.94
CA VAL A 445 -1.09 25.02 -7.00
C VAL A 445 -2.48 24.88 -6.36
N PRO A 446 -3.13 25.96 -5.90
CA PRO A 446 -4.35 25.83 -5.12
C PRO A 446 -5.55 25.28 -5.89
N ASN A 447 -5.71 25.60 -7.17
CA ASN A 447 -6.93 25.32 -7.94
C ASN A 447 -6.65 25.04 -9.43
N ALA A 448 -7.61 24.43 -10.11
CA ALA A 448 -7.49 24.00 -11.51
C ALA A 448 -7.33 25.16 -12.50
N GLU A 449 -7.81 26.37 -12.18
CA GLU A 449 -7.61 27.56 -13.02
C GLU A 449 -6.15 28.02 -12.99
N ASP A 450 -5.47 27.92 -11.85
CA ASP A 450 -4.05 28.22 -11.76
C ASP A 450 -3.22 27.23 -12.59
N VAL A 451 -3.63 25.97 -12.70
CA VAL A 451 -3.00 24.99 -13.61
C VAL A 451 -3.12 25.42 -15.06
N LYS A 452 -4.28 25.93 -15.49
CA LYS A 452 -4.46 26.46 -16.86
C LYS A 452 -3.58 27.69 -17.13
N LYS A 453 -3.41 28.57 -16.15
CA LYS A 453 -2.47 29.70 -16.28
C LYS A 453 -1.03 29.22 -16.44
N TRP A 454 -0.62 28.20 -15.68
CA TRP A 454 0.69 27.59 -15.83
C TRP A 454 0.85 26.89 -17.19
N GLU A 455 -0.16 26.16 -17.66
CA GLU A 455 -0.17 25.56 -19.00
C GLU A 455 0.06 26.61 -20.10
N GLN A 456 -0.62 27.77 -20.01
CA GLN A 456 -0.45 28.90 -20.92
C GLN A 456 0.94 29.54 -20.82
N HIS A 457 1.41 29.81 -19.60
CA HIS A 457 2.74 30.39 -19.33
C HIS A 457 3.86 29.50 -19.89
N LEU A 458 3.84 28.21 -19.55
CA LEU A 458 4.81 27.23 -20.04
C LEU A 458 4.82 27.16 -21.57
N SER A 459 3.65 27.15 -22.19
CA SER A 459 3.52 27.16 -23.65
C SER A 459 4.10 28.45 -24.27
N SER A 460 3.86 29.61 -23.65
CA SER A 460 4.37 30.90 -24.12
C SER A 460 5.89 31.04 -24.00
N GLU A 461 6.49 30.40 -22.99
CA GLU A 461 7.94 30.33 -22.77
C GLU A 461 8.61 29.24 -23.64
N GLY A 462 7.85 28.57 -24.51
CA GLY A 462 8.35 27.51 -25.40
C GLY A 462 8.67 26.19 -24.70
N VAL A 463 8.12 25.96 -23.50
CA VAL A 463 8.25 24.69 -22.78
C VAL A 463 7.33 23.65 -23.40
N LYS A 464 7.85 22.45 -23.66
CA LYS A 464 7.10 21.37 -24.28
C LYS A 464 6.10 20.77 -23.29
N ILE A 465 4.81 21.01 -23.54
CA ILE A 465 3.71 20.33 -22.85
C ILE A 465 3.63 18.87 -23.33
N LEU A 466 3.58 17.94 -22.38
CA LEU A 466 3.50 16.51 -22.64
C LEU A 466 2.05 16.01 -22.64
N SER A 467 1.26 16.44 -21.65
CA SER A 467 -0.16 16.09 -21.52
C SER A 467 -0.86 16.97 -20.48
N THR A 468 -2.19 16.93 -20.47
CA THR A 468 -3.05 17.54 -19.45
C THR A 468 -4.03 16.50 -18.94
N MET A 469 -4.37 16.55 -17.66
CA MET A 469 -5.30 15.60 -17.03
C MET A 469 -6.34 16.33 -16.18
N ASP A 470 -7.60 15.93 -16.33
CA ASP A 470 -8.69 16.29 -15.41
C ASP A 470 -9.01 15.07 -14.54
N TRP A 471 -8.97 15.25 -13.22
CA TRP A 471 -9.02 14.18 -12.24
C TRP A 471 -10.42 14.06 -11.63
N GLU A 472 -10.81 12.84 -11.24
CA GLU A 472 -12.17 12.52 -10.78
C GLU A 472 -12.63 13.37 -9.57
N ARG A 473 -11.68 13.88 -8.78
CA ARG A 473 -11.96 14.70 -7.58
C ARG A 473 -11.92 16.21 -7.85
N GLY A 474 -12.01 16.61 -9.13
CA GLY A 474 -12.10 18.00 -9.57
C GLY A 474 -10.75 18.71 -9.70
N GLY A 475 -9.64 18.00 -9.47
CA GLY A 475 -8.30 18.52 -9.75
C GLY A 475 -7.96 18.49 -11.24
N ARG A 476 -7.00 19.32 -11.63
CA ARG A 476 -6.37 19.35 -12.95
C ARG A 476 -4.85 19.29 -12.80
N SER A 477 -4.17 18.73 -13.78
CA SER A 477 -2.72 18.85 -13.92
C SER A 477 -2.24 19.03 -15.36
N VAL A 478 -1.06 19.62 -15.52
CA VAL A 478 -0.32 19.75 -16.78
C VAL A 478 1.08 19.19 -16.61
N TYR A 479 1.47 18.28 -17.51
CA TYR A 479 2.81 17.69 -17.58
C TYR A 479 3.65 18.41 -18.63
N PHE A 480 4.92 18.64 -18.32
CA PHE A 480 5.86 19.31 -19.21
C PHE A 480 7.25 18.66 -19.15
N GLU A 481 8.06 18.90 -20.18
CA GLU A 481 9.45 18.43 -20.27
C GLU A 481 10.40 19.55 -19.85
N ASP A 482 11.26 19.29 -18.86
CA ASP A 482 12.31 20.25 -18.48
C ASP A 482 13.49 20.25 -19.47
N LEU A 483 14.50 21.08 -19.21
CA LEU A 483 15.69 21.22 -20.07
C LEU A 483 16.43 19.89 -20.32
N ASP A 484 16.46 19.00 -19.33
CA ASP A 484 17.18 17.71 -19.35
C ASP A 484 16.26 16.53 -19.71
N GLY A 485 14.99 16.81 -20.05
CA GLY A 485 14.02 15.80 -20.43
C GLY A 485 13.29 15.14 -19.26
N ASN A 486 13.44 15.62 -18.03
CA ASN A 486 12.65 15.21 -16.87
C ASN A 486 11.18 15.62 -17.04
N VAL A 487 10.29 14.95 -16.32
CA VAL A 487 8.84 15.13 -16.41
C VAL A 487 8.34 15.95 -15.23
N GLY A 488 8.24 17.26 -15.44
CA GLY A 488 7.63 18.15 -14.47
C GLY A 488 6.10 18.13 -14.59
N GLU A 489 5.41 18.37 -13.49
CA GLU A 489 3.96 18.53 -13.44
C GLU A 489 3.60 19.77 -12.62
N VAL A 490 2.55 20.49 -13.03
CA VAL A 490 1.87 21.46 -12.17
C VAL A 490 0.46 20.94 -11.93
N ALA A 491 0.10 20.74 -10.66
CA ALA A 491 -1.15 20.09 -10.27
C ALA A 491 -1.90 20.85 -9.17
N SER A 492 -3.22 20.85 -9.29
CA SER A 492 -4.12 21.48 -8.31
C SER A 492 -4.61 20.52 -7.24
N ARG A 493 -5.25 21.08 -6.20
CA ARG A 493 -6.03 20.30 -5.23
C ARG A 493 -7.11 19.47 -5.93
N GLY A 494 -7.45 18.33 -5.35
CA GLY A 494 -8.36 17.36 -5.96
C GLY A 494 -7.64 16.33 -6.85
N LEU A 495 -6.30 16.27 -6.77
CA LEU A 495 -5.48 15.21 -7.36
C LEU A 495 -5.50 13.97 -6.45
N TRP A 496 -5.17 14.17 -5.17
CA TRP A 496 -5.03 13.12 -4.16
C TRP A 496 -5.88 13.40 -2.93
N LYS A 497 -6.21 12.39 -2.12
CA LYS A 497 -7.10 12.60 -0.97
C LYS A 497 -6.63 13.72 -0.02
N HIS A 498 -5.32 13.83 0.15
CA HIS A 498 -4.64 14.81 1.00
C HIS A 498 -4.31 16.14 0.28
N TRP A 499 -4.45 16.20 -1.05
CA TRP A 499 -4.17 17.37 -1.89
C TRP A 499 -5.28 17.53 -2.93
#